data_AF-A0A7C7UYB0-F1
#
_entry.id   AF-A0A7C7UYB0-F1
#
_cell.length_a   1.000
_cell.length_b   1.000
_cell.length_c   1.000
_cell.angle_alpha   90.00
_cell.angle_beta   90.00
_cell.angle_gamma   90.00
#
_symmetry.space_group_name_H-M   'P 1'
#
loop_
_entity.id
_entity.type
_entity.pdbx_description
1 polymer ?
#
loop_
_entity_poly.entity_id
_entity_poly.type
_entity_poly.pdbx_seq_one_letter_code
_entity_poly.pdbx_strand_id
1 'polypeptide(L)' 'MPSHSETRALPYSAAQMYDLVGDVARYPEFIPWTIATRIRSVEDRGDSALMHADMVVGFKMFREKFLSRVTFWEAAR' A
#
# COMPACT_ATOMS: atom_id res chain seq x y z
N MET A 1 -18.21 10.53 1.25
CA MET A 1 -17.14 10.24 0.27
C MET A 1 -17.67 9.15 -0.66
N PRO A 2 -17.53 9.28 -1.99
CA PRO A 2 -17.88 8.20 -2.91
C PRO A 2 -16.97 6.99 -2.66
N SER A 3 -17.53 5.77 -2.74
CA SER A 3 -16.79 4.52 -2.66
C SER A 3 -16.78 3.83 -4.03
N HIS A 4 -15.66 3.18 -4.35
CA HIS A 4 -15.53 2.34 -5.53
C HIS A 4 -15.12 0.94 -5.07
N SER A 5 -15.73 -0.09 -5.67
CA SER A 5 -15.43 -1.49 -5.38
C SER A 5 -15.36 -2.25 -6.70
N GLU A 6 -14.33 -3.07 -6.84
CA GLU A 6 -14.13 -3.95 -7.97
C GLU A 6 -13.62 -5.30 -7.47
N THR A 7 -14.05 -6.39 -8.11
CA THR A 7 -13.60 -7.75 -7.81
C THR A 7 -13.20 -8.43 -9.10
N ARG A 8 -11.99 -9.00 -9.12
CA ARG A 8 -11.46 -9.73 -10.27
C ARG A 8 -10.79 -11.02 -9.80
N ALA A 9 -10.94 -12.08 -10.58
CA ALA A 9 -10.13 -13.28 -10.43
C ALA A 9 -8.78 -13.05 -11.12
N LEU A 10 -7.69 -13.32 -10.41
CA LEU A 10 -6.33 -13.17 -10.92
C LEU A 10 -5.58 -14.51 -10.82
N PRO A 11 -4.66 -14.80 -11.75
CA PRO A 11 -3.89 -16.04 -11.75
C PRO A 11 -2.69 -15.98 -10.77
N TYR A 12 -2.88 -15.41 -9.58
CA TYR A 12 -1.86 -15.24 -8.55
C TYR A 12 -2.35 -15.81 -7.22
N SER A 13 -1.43 -16.34 -6.42
CA SER A 13 -1.76 -16.85 -5.09
C SER A 13 -2.10 -15.71 -4.12
N ALA A 14 -2.80 -16.03 -3.03
CA ALA A 14 -3.09 -15.07 -1.96
C ALA A 14 -1.80 -14.44 -1.40
N ALA A 15 -0.76 -15.25 -1.17
CA ALA A 15 0.54 -14.79 -0.70
C ALA A 15 1.21 -13.80 -1.68
N GLN A 16 1.17 -14.08 -2.99
CA GLN A 16 1.71 -13.15 -3.99
C GLN A 16 0.97 -11.82 -4.00
N MET A 17 -0.36 -11.85 -3.89
CA MET A 17 -1.18 -10.64 -3.83
C MET A 17 -0.96 -9.87 -2.53
N TYR A 18 -0.80 -10.57 -1.41
CA TYR A 18 -0.49 -9.98 -0.11
C TYR A 18 0.88 -9.28 -0.14
N ASP A 19 1.91 -9.97 -0.62
CA ASP A 19 3.27 -9.42 -0.73
C ASP A 19 3.29 -8.21 -1.70
N LEU A 20 2.54 -8.24 -2.80
CA LEU A 20 2.40 -7.12 -3.74
C LEU A 20 1.78 -5.86 -3.09
N VAL A 21 0.69 -6.03 -2.34
CA VAL A 21 0.01 -4.92 -1.64
C VAL A 21 0.78 -4.48 -0.40
N GLY A 22 1.59 -5.36 0.19
CA GLY A 22 2.41 -5.04 1.35
C GLY A 22 3.64 -4.21 1.03
N ASP A 23 4.17 -4.32 -0.18
CA ASP A 23 5.37 -3.62 -0.61
C ASP A 23 5.10 -2.17 -1.05
N VAL A 24 4.60 -1.37 -0.10
CA VAL A 24 4.21 0.03 -0.29
C VAL A 24 5.38 0.89 -0.80
N ALA A 25 6.60 0.57 -0.39
CA ALA A 25 7.81 1.28 -0.81
C ALA A 25 8.01 1.25 -2.33
N ARG A 26 7.56 0.18 -2.99
CA ARG A 26 7.72 -0.05 -4.44
C ARG A 26 6.54 0.42 -5.26
N TYR A 27 5.49 0.97 -4.65
CA TYR A 27 4.35 1.51 -5.39
C TYR A 27 4.70 2.50 -6.52
N PRO A 28 5.73 3.38 -6.39
CA PRO A 28 6.14 4.24 -7.50
C PRO A 28 6.63 3.47 -8.75
N GLU A 29 7.04 2.20 -8.62
CA GLU A 29 7.51 1.39 -9.75
C GLU A 29 6.38 0.94 -10.67
N PHE A 30 5.15 0.77 -10.15
CA PHE A 30 4.08 0.11 -10.89
C PHE A 30 2.70 0.76 -10.78
N ILE A 31 2.49 1.73 -9.88
CA ILE A 31 1.25 2.51 -9.81
C ILE A 31 1.48 3.87 -10.48
N PRO A 32 0.91 4.12 -11.68
CA PRO A 32 1.25 5.30 -12.50
C PRO A 32 1.08 6.66 -11.81
N TRP A 33 0.18 6.75 -10.84
CA TRP A 33 -0.17 7.99 -10.16
C TRP A 33 0.57 8.18 -8.83
N THR A 34 1.33 7.18 -8.39
CA THR A 34 2.17 7.27 -7.18
C THR A 34 3.51 7.88 -7.56
N ILE A 35 3.68 9.16 -7.24
CA ILE A 35 4.90 9.91 -7.57
C ILE A 35 6.06 9.54 -6.64
N ALA A 36 5.77 9.39 -5.35
CA ALA A 36 6.78 9.06 -4.35
C ALA A 36 6.14 8.35 -3.16
N THR A 37 6.88 7.42 -2.59
CA THR A 37 6.54 6.78 -1.32
C THR A 37 7.71 6.87 -0.37
N ARG A 38 7.44 7.13 0.90
CA ARG A 38 8.45 7.13 1.97
C ARG A 38 7.93 6.37 3.18
N ILE A 39 8.63 5.30 3.54
CA ILE A 39 8.40 4.61 4.80
C ILE A 39 9.00 5.45 5.93
N ARG A 40 8.19 5.76 6.94
CA ARG A 40 8.61 6.53 8.13
C ARG A 40 9.08 5.61 9.24
N SER A 41 8.32 4.55 9.50
CA SER A 41 8.64 3.54 10.51
C SER A 41 7.90 2.24 10.20
N VAL A 42 8.46 1.15 10.71
CA VAL A 42 7.80 -0.15 10.84
C VAL A 42 8.01 -0.59 12.28
N GLU A 43 6.91 -0.81 12.99
CA GLU A 43 6.88 -1.28 14.38
C GLU A 43 6.37 -2.71 14.40
N ASP A 44 7.15 -3.61 15.00
CA ASP A 44 6.70 -4.96 15.32
C ASP A 44 5.74 -4.91 16.51
N ARG A 45 4.60 -5.59 16.40
CA ARG A 45 3.57 -5.72 17.44
C ARG A 45 3.27 -7.18 17.80
N GLY A 46 4.17 -8.11 17.45
CA GLY A 46 4.07 -9.53 17.75
C GLY A 46 3.36 -10.29 16.64
N ASP A 47 2.02 -10.27 16.64
CA ASP A 47 1.19 -10.94 15.62
C ASP A 47 1.02 -10.11 14.33
N SER A 48 1.49 -8.88 14.37
CA SER A 48 1.28 -7.87 13.35
C SER A 48 2.44 -6.88 13.29
N ALA A 49 2.56 -6.18 12.16
CA ALA A 49 3.48 -5.05 12.01
C ALA A 49 2.69 -3.79 11.63
N LEU A 50 3.02 -2.67 12.27
CA LEU A 50 2.43 -1.37 11.97
C LEU A 50 3.43 -0.52 11.19
N MET A 51 3.06 -0.14 9.97
CA MET A 51 3.86 0.74 9.12
C MET A 51 3.22 2.12 8.98
N HIS A 52 4.03 3.15 9.17
CA HIS A 52 3.69 4.53 8.81
C HIS A 52 4.37 4.89 7.50
N ALA A 53 3.60 5.34 6.52
CA ALA A 53 4.11 5.69 5.20
C ALA A 53 3.52 7.02 4.71
N ASP A 54 4.34 7.84 4.08
CA ASP A 54 3.88 8.96 3.26
C ASP A 54 3.80 8.53 1.80
N MET A 55 2.69 8.85 1.15
CA MET A 55 2.53 8.64 -0.29
C MET A 55 2.14 9.96 -0.97
N VAL A 56 2.82 10.30 -2.05
CA VAL A 56 2.49 11.43 -2.92
C VAL A 56 1.78 10.90 -4.14
N VAL A 57 0.52 11.27 -4.30
CA VAL A 57 -0.29 10.92 -5.46
C VAL A 57 -0.41 12.16 -6.35
N GLY A 58 -0.22 11.99 -7.64
CA GLY A 58 -0.39 13.06 -8.61
C GLY A 58 -1.31 12.66 -9.75
N PHE A 59 -2.13 13.62 -10.20
CA PHE A 59 -2.98 13.49 -11.37
C PHE A 59 -3.11 14.85 -12.05
N LYS A 60 -2.61 14.97 -13.29
CA LYS A 60 -2.54 16.24 -14.02
C LYS A 60 -1.84 17.32 -13.17
N MET A 61 -2.51 18.45 -12.91
CA MET A 61 -1.96 19.55 -12.11
C MET A 61 -2.07 19.34 -10.59
N PHE A 62 -2.77 18.29 -10.15
CA PHE A 62 -2.97 18.01 -8.74
C PHE A 62 -1.86 17.12 -8.19
N ARG A 63 -1.42 17.46 -6.98
CA ARG A 63 -0.48 16.68 -6.19
C ARG A 63 -0.94 16.74 -4.73
N GLU A 64 -1.18 15.57 -4.15
CA GLU A 64 -1.60 15.45 -2.76
C GLU A 64 -0.70 14.49 -2.03
N LYS A 65 -0.43 14.81 -0.75
CA LYS A 65 0.36 13.97 0.14
C LYS A 65 -0.58 13.34 1.17
N PHE A 66 -0.54 12.03 1.26
CA PHE A 66 -1.29 11.24 2.23
C PHE A 66 -0.33 10.63 3.25
N LEU A 67 -0.72 10.70 4.51
CA LEU A 67 -0.12 9.90 5.57
C LEU A 67 -0.97 8.64 5.74
N SER A 68 -0.33 7.49 5.57
CA SER A 68 -0.95 6.19 5.69
C SER A 68 -0.46 5.47 6.95
N ARG A 69 -1.38 4.73 7.57
CA ARG A 69 -1.11 3.77 8.64
C ARG A 69 -1.56 2.40 8.14
N VAL A 70 -0.61 1.49 7.97
CA VAL A 70 -0.83 0.16 7.38
C VAL A 70 -0.54 -0.89 8.43
N THR A 71 -1.45 -1.85 8.59
CA THR A 71 -1.27 -2.99 9.51
C THR A 71 -1.11 -4.26 8.70
N PHE A 72 -0.02 -4.96 8.94
CA PHE A 72 0.28 -6.28 8.38
C PHE A 72 0.00 -7.35 9.42
N TRP A 73 -0.53 -8.49 9.01
CA TRP A 73 -0.83 -9.64 9.86
C TRP A 73 -0.06 -10.85 9.37
N GLU A 74 0.77 -11.47 10.21
CA GLU A 74 1.53 -12.67 9.79
C GLU A 74 0.62 -13.87 9.51
N ALA A 75 -0.45 -14.04 10.30
CA ALA A 75 -1.39 -15.14 10.14
C ALA A 75 -2.21 -15.09 8.83
N ALA A 76 -2.20 -13.94 8.14
CA ALA A 76 -2.94 -13.73 6.89
C ALA A 76 -2.09 -13.93 5.62
N ARG A 77 -0.79 -14.20 5.79
CA ARG A 77 0.15 -14.49 4.70
C ARG A 77 0.04 -15.93 4.24
#